data_AF-A0A4D6LH59-F1
#
_entry.id   AF-A0A4D6LH59-F1
#
_cell.length_a   1.000
_cell.length_b   1.000
_cell.length_c   1.000
_cell.angle_alpha   90.00
_cell.angle_beta   90.00
_cell.angle_gamma   90.00
#
_symmetry.space_group_name_H-M   'P 1'
#
loop_
_entity.id
_entity.type
_entity.pdbx_description
1 polymer ?
#
loop_
_entity_poly.entity_id
_entity_poly.type
_entity_poly.pdbx_seq_one_letter_code
_entity_poly.pdbx_strand_id
1 'polypeptide(L)'
;MILIFTIFKPKDPSVFVHPVDLKHFQVLSPNSRGAPLALVITIQNPNYASFKHRNCSGYLKYGDTIIAGIPLEQRSYPARSTTDVTTTADIQTHKLIKDPNFLSAVEGGVFNMTSEAKLSGKVRMANIIRLKAKVYLSCTISLNISAFQTTSTCISKLKL
;
A
#
# COMPACT_ATOMS: atom_id res chain seq x y z
N MET A 1 10.61 21.99 -31.36
CA MET A 1 9.61 21.34 -30.48
C MET A 1 10.30 20.50 -29.40
N ILE A 2 11.04 21.11 -28.47
CA ILE A 2 11.80 20.41 -27.41
C ILE A 2 11.19 20.65 -26.02
N LEU A 3 10.35 21.69 -25.85
CA LEU A 3 9.80 22.10 -24.56
C LEU A 3 8.73 21.15 -23.98
N ILE A 4 7.96 20.45 -24.81
CA ILE A 4 6.84 19.62 -24.34
C ILE A 4 7.37 18.39 -23.57
N PHE A 5 8.53 17.83 -23.96
CA PHE A 5 9.06 16.63 -23.32
C PHE A 5 9.76 16.90 -21.98
N THR A 6 10.22 18.13 -21.71
CA THR A 6 10.84 18.49 -20.43
C THR A 6 9.81 18.78 -19.33
N ILE A 7 8.64 19.33 -19.68
CA ILE A 7 7.58 19.65 -18.69
C ILE A 7 6.81 18.38 -18.26
N PHE A 8 6.70 17.38 -19.14
CA PHE A 8 5.95 16.14 -18.89
C PHE A 8 6.81 14.94 -18.50
N LYS A 9 8.01 15.15 -17.96
CA LYS A 9 8.82 14.04 -17.44
C LYS A 9 8.06 13.31 -16.32
N PRO A 10 7.72 12.01 -16.49
CA PRO A 10 6.99 11.26 -15.48
C PRO A 10 7.78 11.20 -14.17
N LYS A 11 7.08 11.41 -13.06
CA LYS A 11 7.60 11.35 -11.69
C LYS A 11 6.90 10.23 -10.93
N ASP A 12 7.64 9.61 -10.02
CA ASP A 12 7.08 8.58 -9.15
C ASP A 12 6.11 9.20 -8.12
N PRO A 13 4.97 8.56 -7.82
CA PRO A 13 4.01 9.08 -6.85
C PRO A 13 4.48 8.84 -5.41
N SER A 14 4.36 9.81 -4.51
CA SER A 14 4.67 9.54 -3.09
C SER A 14 3.51 8.76 -2.46
N VAL A 15 3.82 7.71 -1.70
CA VAL A 15 2.81 6.88 -1.02
C VAL A 15 3.14 6.78 0.45
N PHE A 16 2.13 6.90 1.28
CA PHE A 16 2.22 6.76 2.73
C PHE A 16 1.14 5.80 3.19
N VAL A 17 1.49 4.89 4.10
CA VAL A 17 0.56 3.88 4.63
C VAL A 17 0.40 4.12 6.12
N HIS A 18 -0.85 4.31 6.53
CA HIS A 18 -1.24 4.62 7.90
C HIS A 18 -2.20 3.55 8.41
N PRO A 19 -1.70 2.56 9.15
CA PRO A 19 -2.56 1.71 9.95
C PRO A 19 -3.36 2.55 10.95
N VAL A 20 -4.66 2.30 11.00
CA VAL A 20 -5.58 3.00 11.89
C VAL A 20 -6.20 2.01 12.85
N ASP A 21 -6.72 2.55 13.96
CA ASP A 21 -7.38 1.78 15.01
C ASP A 21 -6.51 0.72 15.71
N LEU A 22 -5.22 1.02 15.88
CA LEU A 22 -4.24 0.12 16.54
C LEU A 22 -4.60 -0.24 17.98
N LYS A 23 -5.40 0.59 18.66
CA LYS A 23 -5.83 0.34 20.04
C LYS A 23 -6.73 -0.88 20.17
N HIS A 24 -7.53 -1.17 19.14
CA HIS A 24 -8.45 -2.32 19.11
C HIS A 24 -7.93 -3.45 18.23
N PHE A 25 -6.78 -3.27 17.58
CA PHE A 25 -6.18 -4.27 16.72
C PHE A 25 -5.59 -5.41 17.55
N GLN A 26 -6.14 -6.62 17.38
CA GLN A 26 -5.68 -7.84 18.03
C GLN A 26 -5.27 -8.85 16.95
N VAL A 27 -3.96 -9.09 16.83
CA VAL A 27 -3.44 -10.08 15.87
C VAL A 27 -3.79 -11.50 16.29
N LEU A 28 -3.86 -11.75 17.60
CA LEU A 28 -4.20 -13.03 18.20
C LEU A 28 -5.45 -12.86 19.07
N SER A 29 -6.60 -13.22 18.52
CA SER A 29 -7.86 -13.27 19.28
C SER A 29 -8.32 -14.73 19.43
N PRO A 30 -8.79 -15.13 20.63
CA PRO A 30 -9.38 -16.45 20.83
C PRO A 30 -10.51 -16.70 19.82
N ASN A 31 -10.49 -17.84 19.14
CA ASN A 31 -11.46 -18.27 18.12
C ASN A 31 -11.48 -17.48 16.80
N SER A 32 -10.57 -16.51 16.57
CA SER A 32 -10.49 -15.82 15.28
C SER A 32 -9.49 -16.44 14.32
N ARG A 33 -9.90 -16.64 13.07
CA ARG A 33 -9.03 -17.08 11.95
C ARG A 33 -8.42 -15.91 11.16
N GLY A 34 -8.78 -14.69 11.51
CA GLY A 34 -8.39 -13.45 10.84
C GLY A 34 -8.22 -12.28 11.81
N ALA A 35 -7.42 -11.29 11.42
CA ALA A 35 -7.23 -10.06 12.17
C ALA A 35 -7.38 -8.88 11.20
N PRO A 36 -8.54 -8.20 11.16
CA PRO A 36 -8.74 -7.08 10.25
C PRO A 36 -7.86 -5.90 10.67
N LEU A 37 -6.99 -5.46 9.77
CA LEU A 37 -6.18 -4.26 9.94
C LEU A 37 -6.69 -3.17 9.01
N ALA A 38 -7.27 -2.13 9.59
CA ALA A 38 -7.71 -0.96 8.84
C ALA A 38 -6.48 -0.11 8.44
N LEU A 39 -6.45 0.32 7.19
CA LEU A 39 -5.36 1.07 6.58
C LEU A 39 -5.91 2.29 5.84
N VAL A 40 -5.26 3.43 6.04
CA VAL A 40 -5.42 4.61 5.19
C VAL A 40 -4.15 4.77 4.37
N ILE A 41 -4.28 4.72 3.05
CA ILE A 41 -3.18 4.86 2.10
C ILE A 41 -3.30 6.22 1.44
N THR A 42 -2.35 7.11 1.71
CA THR A 42 -2.26 8.43 1.11
C THR A 42 -1.36 8.36 -0.12
N ILE A 43 -1.92 8.71 -1.29
CA ILE A 43 -1.21 8.67 -2.57
C ILE A 43 -1.14 10.09 -3.12
N GLN A 44 0.07 10.63 -3.24
CA GLN A 44 0.35 11.92 -3.83
C GLN A 44 0.82 11.74 -5.26
N ASN A 45 0.10 12.32 -6.22
CA ASN A 45 0.49 12.33 -7.62
C ASN A 45 1.16 13.66 -8.00
N PRO A 46 2.50 13.71 -8.14
CA PRO A 46 3.21 14.91 -8.53
C PRO A 46 3.17 15.18 -10.05
N ASN A 47 2.52 14.33 -10.85
CA ASN A 47 2.45 14.51 -12.30
C ASN A 47 1.35 15.48 -12.69
N TYR A 48 1.55 16.18 -13.82
CA TYR A 48 0.49 16.94 -14.50
C TYR A 48 -0.50 16.04 -15.27
N ALA A 49 -0.25 14.73 -15.27
CA ALA A 49 -1.15 13.73 -15.81
C ALA A 49 -1.96 13.09 -14.68
N SER A 50 -3.23 12.80 -14.94
CA SER A 50 -4.01 11.91 -14.06
C SER A 50 -3.64 10.46 -14.34
N PHE A 51 -3.69 9.61 -13.32
CA PHE A 51 -3.49 8.17 -13.46
C PHE A 51 -4.77 7.44 -13.08
N LYS A 52 -5.31 6.60 -13.97
CA LYS A 52 -6.46 5.74 -13.67
C LYS A 52 -6.05 4.30 -13.80
N HIS A 53 -6.15 3.55 -12.70
CA HIS A 53 -5.92 2.12 -12.73
C HIS A 53 -7.21 1.36 -13.03
N ARG A 54 -7.08 0.15 -13.58
CA ARG A 54 -8.20 -0.79 -13.79
C ARG A 54 -8.02 -2.04 -12.92
N ASN A 55 -6.79 -2.53 -12.88
CA ASN A 55 -6.45 -3.73 -12.14
C ASN A 55 -5.42 -3.34 -11.08
N CYS A 56 -5.69 -3.76 -9.85
CA CYS A 56 -4.75 -3.70 -8.75
C CYS A 56 -4.50 -5.10 -8.22
N SER A 57 -3.24 -5.40 -7.91
CA SER A 57 -2.87 -6.53 -7.07
C SER A 57 -2.03 -5.99 -5.92
N GLY A 58 -2.51 -6.12 -4.69
CA GLY A 58 -1.80 -5.71 -3.48
C GLY A 58 -1.84 -6.83 -2.46
N TYR A 59 -0.74 -7.01 -1.73
CA TYR A 59 -0.65 -8.03 -0.68
C TYR A 59 0.24 -7.55 0.46
N LEU A 60 -0.06 -8.07 1.64
CA LEU A 60 0.71 -7.88 2.87
C LEU A 60 1.43 -9.20 3.20
N LYS A 61 2.68 -9.10 3.62
CA LYS A 61 3.56 -10.21 3.93
C LYS A 61 4.14 -10.05 5.33
N TYR A 62 4.37 -11.19 5.97
CA TYR A 62 5.22 -11.34 7.14
C TYR A 62 6.36 -12.28 6.77
N GLY A 63 7.61 -11.80 6.84
CA GLY A 63 8.74 -12.46 6.18
C GLY A 63 8.43 -12.66 4.69
N ASP A 64 8.52 -13.90 4.23
CA ASP A 64 8.21 -14.31 2.85
C ASP A 64 6.76 -14.79 2.65
N THR A 65 5.97 -14.86 3.72
CA THR A 65 4.62 -15.43 3.69
C THR A 65 3.58 -14.34 3.42
N ILE A 66 2.74 -14.54 2.40
CA ILE A 66 1.59 -13.66 2.14
C ILE A 66 0.50 -13.93 3.17
N ILE A 67 0.22 -12.93 4.00
CA ILE A 67 -0.72 -13.00 5.12
C ILE A 67 -2.06 -12.32 4.82
N ALA A 68 -2.11 -11.38 3.87
CA ALA A 68 -3.36 -10.74 3.47
C ALA A 68 -3.32 -10.28 2.01
N GLY A 69 -4.48 -10.30 1.34
CA GLY A 69 -4.70 -9.54 0.13
C GLY A 69 -5.22 -8.14 0.47
N ILE A 70 -4.80 -7.12 -0.27
CA ILE A 70 -5.28 -5.74 -0.10
C ILE A 70 -6.29 -5.44 -1.21
N PRO A 71 -7.60 -5.41 -0.90
CA PRO A 71 -8.61 -5.07 -1.89
C PRO A 71 -8.51 -3.58 -2.20
N LEU A 72 -8.18 -3.26 -3.46
CA LEU A 72 -8.20 -1.90 -3.97
C LEU A 72 -9.10 -1.85 -5.18
N GLU A 73 -10.15 -1.04 -5.06
CA GLU A 73 -11.08 -0.79 -6.16
C GLU A 73 -10.46 0.10 -7.23
N GLN A 74 -10.99 -0.02 -8.44
CA GLN A 74 -10.64 0.86 -9.54
C GLN A 74 -10.85 2.34 -9.14
N ARG A 75 -9.77 3.11 -9.23
CA ARG A 75 -9.76 4.54 -8.89
C ARG A 75 -8.92 5.38 -9.85
N SER A 76 -9.29 6.65 -9.94
CA SER A 76 -8.54 7.69 -10.65
C SER A 76 -7.82 8.59 -9.63
N TYR A 77 -6.56 8.87 -9.89
CA TYR A 77 -5.69 9.77 -9.13
C TYR A 77 -5.49 11.04 -9.96
N PRO A 78 -6.08 12.17 -9.57
CA PRO A 78 -5.98 13.42 -10.32
C PRO A 78 -4.54 13.93 -10.43
N ALA A 79 -4.30 14.82 -11.39
CA ALA A 79 -3.02 15.49 -11.53
C ALA A 79 -2.76 16.40 -10.32
N ARG A 80 -1.50 16.48 -9.85
CA ARG A 80 -1.07 17.37 -8.75
C ARG A 80 -1.95 17.32 -7.51
N SER A 81 -2.43 16.13 -7.17
CA SER A 81 -3.40 15.91 -6.09
C SER A 81 -2.93 14.81 -5.15
N THR A 82 -3.41 14.90 -3.91
CA THR A 82 -3.28 13.86 -2.89
C THR A 82 -4.63 13.16 -2.76
N THR A 83 -4.62 11.84 -2.68
CA THR A 83 -5.83 11.03 -2.57
C THR A 83 -5.65 10.02 -1.46
N ASP A 84 -6.56 10.04 -0.49
CA ASP A 84 -6.62 9.04 0.56
C ASP A 84 -7.51 7.87 0.12
N VAL A 85 -7.04 6.66 0.44
CA VAL A 85 -7.71 5.41 0.14
C VAL A 85 -7.78 4.58 1.41
N THR A 86 -8.99 4.40 1.92
CA THR A 86 -9.24 3.51 3.06
C THR A 86 -9.44 2.09 2.54
N THR A 87 -8.77 1.13 3.17
CA THR A 87 -8.93 -0.30 2.89
C THR A 87 -8.71 -1.09 4.17
N THR A 88 -9.16 -2.34 4.21
CA THR A 88 -8.93 -3.25 5.33
C THR A 88 -8.19 -4.47 4.81
N ALA A 89 -7.03 -4.74 5.38
CA ALA A 89 -6.29 -5.96 5.15
C ALA A 89 -6.74 -7.01 6.16
N ASP A 90 -7.42 -8.06 5.70
CA ASP A 90 -7.80 -9.18 6.57
C ASP A 90 -6.60 -10.14 6.73
N ILE A 91 -5.90 -10.02 7.86
CA ILE A 91 -4.67 -10.78 8.13
C ILE A 91 -5.04 -12.20 8.52
N GLN A 92 -4.53 -13.17 7.76
CA GLN A 92 -4.74 -14.59 7.99
C GLN A 92 -3.84 -15.10 9.12
N THR A 93 -4.35 -15.08 10.35
CA THR A 93 -3.61 -15.42 11.57
C THR A 93 -3.08 -16.86 11.57
N HIS A 94 -3.79 -17.80 10.95
CA HIS A 94 -3.35 -19.19 10.80
C HIS A 94 -2.05 -19.36 9.97
N LYS A 95 -1.68 -18.36 9.15
CA LYS A 95 -0.40 -18.36 8.43
C LYS A 95 0.73 -17.81 9.29
N LEU A 96 0.43 -16.86 10.16
CA LEU A 96 1.38 -16.26 11.10
C LEU A 96 1.82 -17.26 12.16
N ILE A 97 0.88 -18.00 12.76
CA ILE A 97 1.18 -18.97 13.84
C ILE A 97 2.05 -20.15 13.35
N LYS A 98 2.11 -20.39 12.04
CA LYS A 98 3.02 -21.39 11.44
C LYS A 98 4.47 -20.92 11.39
N ASP A 99 4.71 -19.61 11.45
CA ASP A 99 6.06 -19.06 11.51
C ASP A 99 6.57 -19.15 12.96
N PRO A 100 7.69 -19.87 13.21
CA PRO A 100 8.21 -20.04 14.56
C PRO A 100 8.64 -18.73 15.22
N ASN A 101 8.96 -17.69 14.43
CA ASN A 101 9.42 -16.40 14.93
C ASN A 101 8.27 -15.44 15.26
N PHE A 102 7.04 -15.79 14.86
CA PHE A 102 5.89 -14.91 15.04
C PHE A 102 5.57 -14.67 16.52
N LEU A 103 5.56 -15.72 17.35
CA LEU A 103 5.28 -15.59 18.78
C LEU A 103 6.31 -14.69 19.48
N SER A 104 7.60 -14.88 19.19
CA SER A 104 8.66 -14.03 19.73
C SER A 104 8.56 -12.57 19.26
N ALA A 105 8.10 -12.32 18.03
CA ALA A 105 7.90 -10.96 17.52
C ALA A 105 6.73 -10.25 18.23
N VAL A 106 5.65 -10.99 18.52
CA VAL A 106 4.50 -10.47 19.28
C VAL A 106 4.89 -10.19 20.73
N GLU A 107 5.62 -11.10 21.38
CA GLU A 107 6.14 -10.90 22.74
C GLU A 107 7.13 -9.72 22.81
N GLY A 108 7.94 -9.55 21.78
CA GLY A 108 8.84 -8.39 21.61
C GLY A 108 8.11 -7.08 21.34
N GLY A 109 6.79 -7.10 21.13
CA GLY A 109 5.94 -5.91 20.95
C GLY A 109 6.09 -5.21 19.61
N VAL A 110 6.95 -5.69 18.70
CA VAL A 110 7.22 -5.09 17.39
C VAL A 110 6.94 -6.09 16.28
N PHE A 111 5.95 -5.77 15.45
CA PHE A 111 5.49 -6.59 14.36
C PHE A 111 5.82 -5.93 13.01
N ASN A 112 6.84 -6.46 12.33
CA ASN A 112 7.31 -5.96 11.04
C ASN A 112 6.65 -6.71 9.89
N MET A 113 6.15 -5.96 8.91
CA MET A 113 5.51 -6.47 7.72
C MET A 113 6.03 -5.76 6.48
N THR A 114 5.89 -6.41 5.34
CA THR A 114 6.13 -5.79 4.03
C THR A 114 4.85 -5.82 3.22
N SER A 115 4.65 -4.80 2.39
CA SER A 115 3.52 -4.71 1.48
C SER A 115 4.04 -4.45 0.09
N GLU A 116 3.47 -5.13 -0.89
CA GLU A 116 3.74 -4.84 -2.29
C GLU A 116 2.41 -4.67 -3.04
N ALA A 117 2.39 -3.70 -3.94
CA ALA A 117 1.25 -3.49 -4.81
C ALA A 117 1.67 -3.12 -6.23
N LYS A 118 0.82 -3.49 -7.18
CA LYS A 118 0.97 -3.18 -8.59
C LYS A 118 -0.36 -2.66 -9.13
N LEU A 119 -0.35 -1.40 -9.55
CA LEU A 119 -1.48 -0.72 -10.17
C LEU A 119 -1.24 -0.67 -11.68
N SER A 120 -2.07 -1.38 -12.46
CA SER A 120 -2.00 -1.36 -13.92
C SER A 120 -3.11 -0.47 -14.47
N GLY A 121 -2.72 0.52 -15.26
CA GLY A 121 -3.61 1.61 -15.64
C GLY A 121 -3.19 2.39 -16.87
N LYS A 122 -3.71 3.61 -16.95
CA LYS A 122 -3.39 4.58 -18.00
C LYS A 122 -3.14 5.94 -17.36
N VAL A 123 -2.10 6.63 -17.85
CA VAL A 123 -1.95 8.06 -17.60
C VAL A 123 -2.71 8.83 -18.68
N ARG A 124 -3.40 9.90 -18.28
CA ARG A 124 -4.09 10.82 -19.17
C ARG A 124 -3.47 12.22 -19.02
N MET A 125 -2.85 12.69 -20.10
CA MET A 125 -2.30 14.04 -20.23
C MET A 125 -3.22 14.84 -21.15
N ALA A 126 -3.85 15.89 -20.60
CA ALA A 126 -4.99 16.56 -21.24
C ALA A 126 -6.09 15.56 -21.66
N ASN A 127 -7.09 16.02 -22.41
CA ASN A 127 -8.15 15.12 -22.93
C ASN A 127 -7.71 14.27 -24.13
N ILE A 128 -6.45 14.37 -24.57
CA ILE A 128 -5.97 13.89 -25.87
C ILE A 128 -5.06 12.67 -25.73
N ILE A 129 -4.09 12.70 -24.80
CA ILE A 129 -3.03 11.68 -24.74
C ILE A 129 -3.36 10.64 -23.67
N ARG A 130 -3.36 9.37 -24.05
CA ARG A 130 -3.59 8.21 -23.17
C ARG A 130 -2.46 7.21 -23.33
N LEU A 131 -1.60 7.10 -22.33
CA LEU A 131 -0.51 6.12 -22.34
C LEU A 131 -0.80 5.02 -21.33
N LYS A 132 -0.40 3.79 -21.63
CA LYS A 132 -0.41 2.72 -20.63
C LYS A 132 0.62 3.09 -19.55
N ALA A 133 0.35 2.65 -18.33
CA ALA A 133 1.27 2.84 -17.23
C ALA A 133 1.07 1.76 -16.16
N LYS A 134 2.13 1.47 -15.43
CA LYS A 134 2.17 0.59 -14.27
C LYS A 134 2.83 1.34 -13.12
N VAL A 135 2.20 1.34 -11.95
CA VAL A 135 2.81 1.80 -10.71
C VAL A 135 3.11 0.59 -9.86
N TYR A 136 4.36 0.50 -9.40
CA TYR A 136 4.81 -0.49 -8.44
C TYR A 136 5.02 0.20 -7.10
N LEU A 137 4.56 -0.44 -6.03
CA LEU A 137 4.68 0.04 -4.66
C LEU A 137 5.30 -1.07 -3.82
N SER A 138 6.26 -0.71 -2.97
CA SER A 138 6.84 -1.58 -1.96
C SER A 138 6.99 -0.80 -0.67
N CYS A 139 6.39 -1.27 0.41
CA CYS A 139 6.40 -0.62 1.70
C CYS A 139 6.91 -1.58 2.77
N THR A 140 7.71 -1.05 3.70
CA THR A 140 8.01 -1.71 4.98
C THR A 140 7.17 -1.02 6.04
N ILE A 141 6.47 -1.81 6.84
CA ILE A 141 5.55 -1.35 7.89
C ILE A 141 6.01 -1.98 9.20
N SER A 142 6.25 -1.17 10.21
CA SER A 142 6.57 -1.63 11.56
C SER A 142 5.48 -1.18 12.51
N LEU A 143 4.78 -2.14 13.08
CA LEU A 143 3.77 -1.92 14.11
C LEU A 143 4.39 -2.15 15.48
N ASN A 144 4.47 -1.10 16.30
CA ASN A 144 4.76 -1.26 17.71
C ASN A 144 3.43 -1.38 18.45
N ILE A 145 3.08 -2.61 18.82
CA ILE A 145 1.81 -2.96 19.46
C ILE A 145 1.77 -2.39 20.88
N SER A 146 2.88 -2.48 21.62
CA SER A 146 2.98 -2.00 23.00
C SER A 146 2.84 -0.47 23.11
N ALA A 147 3.40 0.27 22.16
CA ALA A 147 3.33 1.74 22.13
C ALA A 147 2.17 2.28 21.29
N PHE A 148 1.39 1.42 20.62
CA PHE A 148 0.37 1.79 19.64
C PHE A 148 0.88 2.75 18.56
N GLN A 149 2.12 2.53 18.11
CA GLN A 149 2.78 3.37 17.11
C GLN A 149 2.99 2.60 15.81
N THR A 150 3.05 3.33 14.72
CA THR A 150 3.43 2.76 13.43
C THR A 150 4.45 3.63 12.74
N THR A 151 5.43 2.97 12.14
CA THR A 151 6.27 3.59 11.11
C THR A 151 6.09 2.84 9.80
N SER A 152 6.02 3.59 8.70
CA SER A 152 5.97 3.01 7.36
C SER A 152 6.92 3.77 6.44
N THR A 153 7.63 3.02 5.61
CA THR A 153 8.50 3.57 4.57
C THR A 153 8.13 2.91 3.25
N CYS A 154 7.75 3.73 2.27
CA CYS A 154 7.25 3.26 0.99
C CYS A 154 8.11 3.80 -0.15
N ILE A 155 8.39 2.92 -1.11
CA ILE A 155 9.04 3.24 -2.36
C ILE A 155 8.04 2.96 -3.48
N SER A 156 7.94 3.88 -4.42
CA SER A 156 7.08 3.76 -5.59
C SER A 156 7.89 3.88 -6.87
N LYS A 157 7.37 3.29 -7.95
CA LYS A 157 7.96 3.42 -9.29
C LYS A 157 6.89 3.42 -10.36
N LEU A 158 6.83 4.49 -11.14
CA LEU A 158 5.99 4.65 -12.32
C LEU A 158 6.75 4.17 -13.56
N LYS A 159 6.12 3.28 -14.33
CA LYS A 159 6.58 2.84 -15.66
C LYS A 159 5.49 3.12 -16.68
N LEU A 160 5.82 3.80 -17.77
CA LEU A 160 4.93 3.98 -18.92
C LEU A 160 5.01 2.77 -19.85
#